data_AF-A0A3N0DW10-F1
#
_entry.id   AF-A0A3N0DW10-F1
#
_cell.length_a   1.000
_cell.length_b   1.000
_cell.length_c   1.000
_cell.angle_alpha   90.00
_cell.angle_beta   90.00
_cell.angle_gamma   90.00
#
_symmetry.space_group_name_H-M   'P 1'
#
loop_
_entity.id
_entity.type
_entity.pdbx_description
1 polymer ?
#
loop_
_entity_poly.entity_id
_entity_poly.type
_entity_poly.pdbx_seq_one_letter_code
_entity_poly.pdbx_strand_id
1 'polypeptide(L)'
;MSGRWVAVAGALALVVVPITAGCDDAPKKSKATSISASVQECRDQWHDVAESVLGLDQDTDPSALASRWTTVLATVDYYENTTTAEDCQARVENQVNAITALRQFSDRLRPYDMEYQREQVAATVDLYLHDPVPAPVKGANGKTVKAPTHEQVEAAVATLTAHAAEANAELQPAWEHLASVSIDDDAAVTAALEDLDALAQAGKAWPACQQALQVIVAAQRAQEGLLGTPEDQPSGSPTGSPTGTPTGTPTS
;
A
#
# COMPACT_ATOMS: atom_id res chain seq x y z
N MET A 1 39.07 -3.14 -13.04
CA MET A 1 38.51 -2.89 -14.39
C MET A 1 37.94 -1.49 -14.41
N SER A 2 38.43 -0.69 -15.34
CA SER A 2 38.15 0.73 -15.47
C SER A 2 36.78 0.98 -16.09
N GLY A 3 36.00 1.90 -15.51
CA GLY A 3 34.76 2.42 -16.10
C GLY A 3 34.70 3.92 -15.87
N ARG A 4 34.96 4.68 -16.94
CA ARG A 4 35.06 6.14 -16.97
C ARG A 4 33.64 6.73 -16.97
N TRP A 5 33.36 7.64 -16.05
CA TRP A 5 32.24 8.57 -16.20
C TRP A 5 32.72 9.79 -16.98
N VAL A 6 32.07 10.03 -18.13
CA VAL A 6 32.12 11.29 -18.87
C VAL A 6 30.68 11.76 -18.97
N ALA A 7 30.37 12.92 -18.39
CA ALA A 7 29.31 13.83 -18.83
C ALA A 7 29.63 15.21 -18.22
N VAL A 8 30.36 16.04 -18.96
CA VAL A 8 29.83 17.15 -19.77
C VAL A 8 29.53 18.37 -18.91
N ALA A 9 30.54 19.25 -18.87
CA ALA A 9 30.44 20.62 -18.41
C ALA A 9 29.44 21.40 -19.28
N GLY A 10 28.30 21.77 -18.71
CA GLY A 10 27.42 22.79 -19.28
C GLY A 10 27.92 24.18 -18.89
N ALA A 11 28.72 24.79 -19.76
CA ALA A 11 29.12 26.18 -19.63
C ALA A 11 27.90 27.09 -19.82
N LEU A 12 27.50 27.79 -18.75
CA LEU A 12 26.62 28.95 -18.81
C LEU A 12 27.33 30.06 -19.61
N ALA A 13 26.98 30.17 -20.89
CA ALA A 13 27.38 31.29 -21.72
C ALA A 13 26.65 32.56 -21.24
N LEU A 14 27.36 33.37 -20.46
CA LEU A 14 27.03 34.76 -20.18
C LEU A 14 27.01 35.55 -21.50
N VAL A 15 25.83 35.77 -22.06
CA VAL A 15 25.65 36.73 -23.15
C VAL A 15 25.66 38.13 -22.55
N VAL A 16 26.79 38.80 -22.65
CA VAL A 16 26.94 40.24 -22.40
C VAL A 16 26.36 40.98 -23.60
N VAL A 17 25.19 41.61 -23.43
CA VAL A 17 24.58 42.49 -24.43
C VAL A 17 25.21 43.90 -24.31
N PRO A 18 25.60 44.55 -25.42
CA PRO A 18 26.19 45.88 -25.39
C PRO A 18 25.15 46.95 -25.04
N ILE A 19 25.51 47.84 -24.10
CA ILE A 19 24.73 49.03 -23.74
C ILE A 19 24.91 50.07 -24.84
N THR A 20 23.92 50.22 -25.72
CA THR A 20 23.77 51.40 -26.57
C THR A 20 23.05 52.49 -25.77
N ALA A 21 23.74 53.61 -25.54
CA ALA A 21 23.17 54.83 -25.00
C ALA A 21 22.19 55.45 -26.01
N GLY A 22 20.92 55.58 -25.63
CA GLY A 22 19.86 56.23 -26.41
C GLY A 22 18.58 56.35 -25.58
N CYS A 23 18.22 57.61 -25.29
CA CYS A 23 17.06 58.21 -24.62
C CYS A 23 15.82 57.38 -24.24
N ASP A 24 15.35 57.64 -23.01
CA ASP A 24 13.98 57.55 -22.48
C ASP A 24 13.15 56.30 -22.80
N ASP A 25 13.29 55.28 -21.95
CA ASP A 25 12.15 54.48 -21.51
C ASP A 25 12.42 54.01 -20.08
N ALA A 26 11.54 54.38 -19.15
CA ALA A 26 11.61 53.99 -17.76
C ALA A 26 11.79 52.47 -17.62
N PRO A 27 12.48 51.95 -16.59
CA PRO A 27 12.56 50.52 -16.37
C PRO A 27 11.13 50.01 -16.19
N LYS A 28 10.59 49.35 -17.22
CA LYS A 28 9.38 48.54 -17.12
C LYS A 28 9.70 47.50 -16.06
N LYS A 29 9.28 47.78 -14.82
CA LYS A 29 9.23 46.80 -13.73
C LYS A 29 8.69 45.54 -14.36
N SER A 30 9.50 44.48 -14.39
CA SER A 30 9.01 43.15 -14.71
C SER A 30 7.78 42.95 -13.83
N LYS A 31 6.60 42.93 -14.45
CA LYS A 31 5.36 42.66 -13.75
C LYS A 31 5.55 41.23 -13.27
N ALA A 32 5.87 41.05 -11.99
CA ALA A 32 5.78 39.74 -11.38
C ALA A 32 4.37 39.25 -11.72
N THR A 33 4.29 38.19 -12.53
CA THR A 33 3.01 37.60 -12.89
C THR A 33 2.41 37.10 -11.59
N SER A 34 1.50 37.88 -11.01
CA SER A 34 0.85 37.51 -9.77
C SER A 34 0.00 36.29 -10.06
N ILE A 35 0.31 35.18 -9.40
CA ILE A 35 -0.52 33.97 -9.42
C ILE A 35 -1.89 34.36 -8.84
N SER A 36 -2.98 33.90 -9.47
CA SER A 36 -4.32 34.14 -8.92
C SER A 36 -4.53 33.34 -7.63
N ALA A 37 -5.36 33.86 -6.73
CA ALA A 37 -5.69 33.15 -5.49
C ALA A 37 -6.23 31.73 -5.75
N SER A 38 -7.03 31.54 -6.82
CA SER A 38 -7.56 30.24 -7.22
C SER A 38 -6.49 29.25 -7.68
N VAL A 39 -5.43 29.71 -8.33
CA VAL A 39 -4.30 28.84 -8.71
C VAL A 39 -3.49 28.49 -7.47
N GLN A 40 -3.28 29.44 -6.55
CA GLN A 40 -2.60 29.14 -5.30
C GLN A 40 -3.38 28.11 -4.46
N GLU A 41 -4.70 28.31 -4.28
CA GLU A 41 -5.56 27.37 -3.57
C GLU A 41 -5.54 25.97 -4.22
N CYS A 42 -5.54 25.91 -5.54
CA CYS A 42 -5.40 24.64 -6.26
C CYS A 42 -4.06 23.96 -5.95
N ARG A 43 -2.95 24.69 -5.96
CA ARG A 43 -1.63 24.16 -5.62
C ARG A 43 -1.57 23.69 -4.17
N ASP A 44 -2.16 24.45 -3.25
CA ASP A 44 -2.22 24.08 -1.84
C ASP A 44 -2.98 22.75 -1.65
N GLN A 45 -4.09 22.53 -2.36
CA GLN A 45 -4.80 21.23 -2.34
C GLN A 45 -3.94 20.09 -2.90
N TRP A 46 -3.20 20.32 -3.99
CA TRP A 46 -2.29 19.31 -4.54
C TRP A 46 -1.09 19.04 -3.62
N HIS A 47 -0.60 20.05 -2.92
CA HIS A 47 0.43 19.91 -1.90
C HIS A 47 -0.04 19.03 -0.73
N ASP A 48 -1.28 19.23 -0.25
CA ASP A 48 -1.87 18.36 0.78
C ASP A 48 -1.98 16.90 0.30
N VAL A 49 -2.32 16.69 -0.98
CA VAL A 49 -2.30 15.35 -1.58
C VAL A 49 -0.88 14.78 -1.62
N ALA A 50 0.13 15.57 -1.97
CA ALA A 50 1.54 15.18 -2.02
C ALA A 50 2.05 14.68 -0.67
N GLU A 51 1.78 15.46 0.39
CA GLU A 51 2.13 15.09 1.77
C GLU A 51 1.47 13.77 2.19
N SER A 52 0.26 13.50 1.71
CA SER A 52 -0.44 12.25 2.03
C SER A 52 0.20 11.01 1.39
N VAL A 53 0.89 11.14 0.25
CA VAL A 53 1.48 10.01 -0.49
C VAL A 53 2.99 9.90 -0.36
N LEU A 54 3.61 10.77 0.43
CA LEU A 54 5.04 10.81 0.65
C LEU A 54 5.56 9.46 1.18
N GLY A 55 6.56 8.89 0.50
CA GLY A 55 7.23 7.66 0.92
C GLY A 55 6.51 6.36 0.59
N LEU A 56 5.29 6.40 0.04
CA LEU A 56 4.56 5.19 -0.35
C LEU A 56 5.22 4.44 -1.53
N ASP A 57 6.04 5.12 -2.32
CA ASP A 57 6.85 4.54 -3.40
C ASP A 57 8.15 3.87 -2.92
N GLN A 58 8.51 4.06 -1.65
CA GLN A 58 9.76 3.53 -1.07
C GLN A 58 9.55 2.18 -0.37
N ASP A 59 8.31 1.79 -0.13
CA ASP A 59 7.98 0.48 0.42
C ASP A 59 8.25 -0.60 -0.64
N THR A 60 9.23 -1.46 -0.38
CA THR A 60 9.69 -2.49 -1.32
C THR A 60 8.86 -3.76 -1.28
N ASP A 61 7.91 -3.86 -0.35
CA ASP A 61 7.02 -5.01 -0.24
C ASP A 61 6.16 -5.12 -1.51
N PRO A 62 6.02 -6.32 -2.10
CA PRO A 62 5.20 -6.50 -3.29
C PRO A 62 3.75 -6.05 -3.07
N SER A 63 3.21 -6.23 -1.85
CA SER A 63 1.87 -5.78 -1.48
C SER A 63 1.70 -4.26 -1.42
N ALA A 64 2.78 -3.48 -1.34
CA ALA A 64 2.75 -2.03 -1.36
C ALA A 64 2.50 -1.45 -2.77
N LEU A 65 2.76 -2.25 -3.82
CA LEU A 65 2.60 -1.86 -5.22
C LEU A 65 3.36 -0.56 -5.56
N ALA A 66 4.62 -0.45 -5.13
CA ALA A 66 5.48 0.74 -5.29
C ALA A 66 5.43 1.39 -6.69
N SER A 67 5.41 0.58 -7.76
CA SER A 67 5.35 1.05 -9.14
C SER A 67 4.09 1.89 -9.46
N ARG A 68 2.98 1.66 -8.75
CA ARG A 68 1.75 2.44 -8.87
C ARG A 68 1.86 3.78 -8.19
N TRP A 69 2.51 3.83 -7.03
CA TRP A 69 2.77 5.07 -6.31
C TRP A 69 3.65 6.04 -7.10
N THR A 70 4.62 5.54 -7.87
CA THR A 70 5.40 6.37 -8.81
C THR A 70 4.53 7.16 -9.79
N THR A 71 3.45 6.55 -10.30
CA THR A 71 2.53 7.22 -11.24
C THR A 71 1.64 8.24 -10.54
N VAL A 72 1.19 7.92 -9.32
CA VAL A 72 0.44 8.85 -8.46
C VAL A 72 1.29 10.08 -8.14
N LEU A 73 2.52 9.88 -7.67
CA LEU A 73 3.46 10.96 -7.33
C LEU A 73 3.75 11.86 -8.52
N ALA A 74 4.00 11.28 -9.71
CA ALA A 74 4.20 12.07 -10.92
C ALA A 74 2.98 12.92 -11.30
N THR A 75 1.77 12.41 -11.08
CA THR A 75 0.53 13.16 -11.32
C THR A 75 0.39 14.31 -10.32
N VAL A 76 0.68 14.05 -9.05
CA VAL A 76 0.63 15.06 -7.99
C VAL A 76 1.65 16.17 -8.23
N ASP A 77 2.91 15.84 -8.51
CA ASP A 77 3.97 16.82 -8.81
C ASP A 77 3.64 17.71 -10.02
N TYR A 78 3.03 17.12 -11.05
CA TYR A 78 2.56 17.87 -12.22
C TYR A 78 1.54 18.95 -11.84
N TYR A 79 0.55 18.62 -11.02
CA TYR A 79 -0.52 19.55 -10.66
C TYR A 79 -0.16 20.49 -9.50
N GLU A 80 0.74 20.10 -8.60
CA GLU A 80 1.30 20.98 -7.57
C GLU A 80 1.99 22.21 -8.19
N ASN A 81 2.54 22.06 -9.39
CA ASN A 81 3.16 23.12 -10.16
C ASN A 81 2.24 23.76 -11.23
N THR A 82 0.95 23.43 -11.23
CA THR A 82 -0.02 23.91 -12.24
C THR A 82 -0.08 25.44 -12.31
N THR A 83 -0.34 25.97 -13.51
CA THR A 83 -0.57 27.42 -13.73
C THR A 83 -2.05 27.75 -13.93
N THR A 84 -2.93 26.74 -13.88
CA THR A 84 -4.38 26.86 -14.05
C THR A 84 -5.13 26.19 -12.91
N ALA A 85 -6.28 26.76 -12.54
CA ALA A 85 -7.21 26.21 -11.54
C ALA A 85 -8.40 25.48 -12.20
N GLU A 86 -8.39 25.31 -13.52
CA GLU A 86 -9.46 24.68 -14.28
C GLU A 86 -9.69 23.23 -13.82
N ASP A 87 -10.94 22.91 -13.49
CA ASP A 87 -11.38 21.62 -12.94
C ASP A 87 -10.57 21.13 -11.74
N CYS A 88 -9.89 22.03 -11.01
CA CYS A 88 -8.94 21.63 -9.98
C CYS A 88 -9.58 20.72 -8.92
N GLN A 89 -10.72 21.14 -8.37
CA GLN A 89 -11.43 20.36 -7.36
C GLN A 89 -11.81 18.95 -7.87
N ALA A 90 -12.36 18.85 -9.08
CA ALA A 90 -12.75 17.56 -9.64
C ALA A 90 -11.52 16.65 -9.87
N ARG A 91 -10.39 17.21 -10.29
CA ARG A 91 -9.14 16.46 -10.47
C ARG A 91 -8.56 16.00 -9.12
N VAL A 92 -8.55 16.86 -8.12
CA VAL A 92 -8.12 16.53 -6.75
C VAL A 92 -9.00 15.42 -6.18
N GLU A 93 -10.32 15.55 -6.25
CA GLU A 93 -11.27 14.54 -5.76
C GLU A 93 -11.05 13.18 -6.45
N ASN A 94 -10.91 13.17 -7.78
CA ASN A 94 -10.61 11.96 -8.52
C ASN A 94 -9.28 11.32 -8.08
N GLN A 95 -8.24 12.14 -7.85
CA GLN A 95 -6.95 11.63 -7.40
C GLN A 95 -7.01 11.08 -5.98
N VAL A 96 -7.69 11.75 -5.06
CA VAL A 96 -7.89 11.28 -3.68
C VAL A 96 -8.65 9.96 -3.66
N ASN A 97 -9.66 9.80 -4.51
CA ASN A 97 -10.38 8.55 -4.68
C ASN A 97 -9.46 7.43 -5.20
N ALA A 98 -8.62 7.71 -6.20
CA ALA A 98 -7.65 6.75 -6.72
C ALA A 98 -6.60 6.34 -5.68
N ILE A 99 -6.09 7.29 -4.89
CA ILE A 99 -5.16 7.04 -3.77
C ILE A 99 -5.83 6.14 -2.72
N THR A 100 -7.08 6.45 -2.36
CA THR A 100 -7.84 5.67 -1.38
C THR A 100 -8.07 4.25 -1.85
N ALA A 101 -8.49 4.07 -3.11
CA ALA A 101 -8.67 2.76 -3.71
C ALA A 101 -7.36 1.96 -3.76
N LEU A 102 -6.23 2.60 -4.10
CA LEU A 102 -4.92 1.95 -4.12
C LEU A 102 -4.46 1.52 -2.72
N ARG A 103 -4.69 2.34 -1.68
CA ARG A 103 -4.42 1.95 -0.28
C ARG A 103 -5.26 0.75 0.13
N GLN A 104 -6.57 0.81 -0.09
CA GLN A 104 -7.47 -0.30 0.22
C GLN A 104 -7.09 -1.58 -0.52
N PHE A 105 -6.63 -1.45 -1.76
CA PHE A 105 -6.14 -2.59 -2.52
C PHE A 105 -4.85 -3.15 -1.90
N SER A 106 -3.86 -2.31 -1.57
CA SER A 106 -2.65 -2.73 -0.85
C SER A 106 -2.97 -3.44 0.46
N ASP A 107 -3.91 -2.90 1.26
CA ASP A 107 -4.35 -3.50 2.53
C ASP A 107 -4.92 -4.91 2.33
N ARG A 108 -5.64 -5.16 1.22
CA ARG A 108 -6.14 -6.50 0.86
C ARG A 108 -5.03 -7.45 0.44
N LEU A 109 -3.89 -6.94 -0.03
CA LEU A 109 -2.72 -7.74 -0.41
C LEU A 109 -1.81 -8.08 0.77
N ARG A 110 -1.77 -7.23 1.81
CA ARG A 110 -0.89 -7.42 2.98
C ARG A 110 -0.96 -8.81 3.62
N PRO A 111 -2.12 -9.49 3.73
CA PRO A 111 -2.18 -10.84 4.30
C PRO A 111 -1.40 -11.90 3.51
N TYR A 112 -1.13 -11.65 2.23
CA TYR A 112 -0.41 -12.59 1.37
C TYR A 112 1.10 -12.34 1.34
N ASP A 113 1.54 -11.17 1.81
CA ASP A 113 2.94 -10.76 1.85
C ASP A 113 3.61 -11.21 3.15
N MET A 114 4.30 -12.34 3.09
CA MET A 114 4.80 -12.99 4.29
C MET A 114 6.02 -12.29 4.90
N GLU A 115 6.74 -11.48 4.14
CA GLU A 115 7.80 -10.64 4.69
C GLU A 115 7.22 -9.46 5.47
N TYR A 116 6.21 -8.78 4.92
CA TYR A 116 5.47 -7.76 5.66
C TYR A 116 4.84 -8.34 6.94
N GLN A 117 4.15 -9.48 6.85
CA GLN A 117 3.52 -10.11 8.01
C GLN A 117 4.55 -10.49 9.10
N ARG A 118 5.72 -11.01 8.71
CA ARG A 118 6.81 -11.32 9.63
C ARG A 118 7.25 -10.07 10.41
N GLU A 119 7.39 -8.94 9.73
CA GLU A 119 7.83 -7.68 10.35
C GLU A 119 6.78 -7.12 11.31
N GLN A 120 5.49 -7.17 10.94
CA GLN A 120 4.40 -6.70 11.79
C GLN A 120 4.32 -7.44 13.13
N VAL A 121 4.58 -8.75 13.14
CA VAL A 121 4.47 -9.56 14.37
C VAL A 121 5.75 -9.58 15.21
N ALA A 122 6.89 -9.12 14.67
CA ALA A 122 8.20 -9.29 15.31
C ALA A 122 8.27 -8.63 16.70
N ALA A 123 7.77 -7.40 16.85
CA ALA A 123 7.81 -6.67 18.12
C ALA A 123 6.88 -7.30 19.18
N THR A 124 5.70 -7.76 18.78
CA THR A 124 4.71 -8.36 19.69
C THR A 124 5.17 -9.73 20.19
N VAL A 125 5.80 -10.52 19.32
CA VAL A 125 6.39 -11.82 19.68
C VAL A 125 7.43 -11.67 20.78
N ASP A 126 8.32 -10.68 20.69
CA ASP A 126 9.37 -10.47 21.67
C ASP A 126 8.80 -10.28 23.07
N LEU A 127 7.75 -9.46 23.20
CA LEU A 127 7.05 -9.27 24.46
C LEU A 127 6.44 -10.58 24.98
N TYR A 128 5.79 -11.37 24.11
CA TYR A 128 5.19 -12.65 24.48
C TYR A 128 6.21 -13.64 25.07
N LEU A 129 7.39 -13.73 24.45
CA LEU A 129 8.40 -14.69 24.85
C LEU A 129 9.08 -14.36 26.19
N HIS A 130 9.01 -13.10 26.63
CA HIS A 130 9.63 -12.63 27.89
C HIS A 130 8.66 -12.57 29.07
N ASP A 131 7.35 -12.62 28.82
CA ASP A 131 6.32 -12.64 29.87
C ASP A 131 5.88 -14.08 30.23
N PRO A 132 5.29 -14.32 31.40
CA PRO A 132 4.68 -15.62 31.69
C PRO A 132 3.51 -15.91 30.75
N VAL A 133 3.47 -17.11 30.16
CA VAL A 133 2.33 -17.58 29.35
C VAL A 133 1.00 -17.38 30.10
N PRO A 134 0.02 -16.68 29.51
CA PRO A 134 -1.28 -16.44 30.14
C PRO A 134 -1.98 -17.73 30.57
N ALA A 135 -2.64 -17.67 31.73
CA ALA A 135 -3.40 -18.81 32.25
C ALA A 135 -4.59 -19.16 31.33
N PRO A 136 -4.98 -20.44 31.23
CA PRO A 136 -6.13 -20.84 30.42
C PRO A 136 -7.44 -20.18 30.88
N VAL A 137 -8.28 -19.75 29.93
CA VAL A 137 -9.59 -19.14 30.21
C VAL A 137 -10.73 -20.01 29.68
N LYS A 138 -11.96 -19.74 30.13
CA LYS A 138 -13.16 -20.33 29.51
C LYS A 138 -13.60 -19.48 28.33
N GLY A 139 -13.66 -20.08 27.15
CA GLY A 139 -14.19 -19.43 25.96
C GLY A 139 -15.71 -19.34 25.95
N ALA A 140 -16.26 -18.63 24.95
CA ALA A 140 -17.70 -18.41 24.79
C ALA A 140 -18.54 -19.71 24.73
N ASN A 141 -17.96 -20.81 24.24
CA ASN A 141 -18.61 -22.13 24.18
C ASN A 141 -18.44 -22.97 25.46
N GLY A 142 -17.90 -22.38 26.54
CA GLY A 142 -17.63 -23.04 27.81
C GLY A 142 -16.40 -23.97 27.82
N LYS A 143 -15.72 -24.16 26.68
CA LYS A 143 -14.48 -24.95 26.60
C LYS A 143 -13.30 -24.12 27.07
N THR A 144 -12.33 -24.79 27.68
CA THR A 144 -11.05 -24.17 28.05
C THR A 144 -10.24 -23.86 26.81
N VAL A 145 -9.82 -22.60 26.67
CA VAL A 145 -8.91 -22.12 25.64
C VAL A 145 -7.55 -21.90 26.30
N LYS A 146 -6.49 -22.43 25.69
CA LYS A 146 -5.11 -22.29 26.15
C LYS A 146 -4.36 -21.36 25.19
N ALA A 147 -3.54 -20.49 25.74
CA ALA A 147 -2.57 -19.73 24.95
C ALA A 147 -1.49 -20.67 24.39
N PRO A 148 -0.87 -20.35 23.24
CA PRO A 148 0.30 -21.04 22.75
C PRO A 148 1.46 -21.03 23.76
N THR A 149 2.25 -22.10 23.82
CA THR A 149 3.47 -22.10 24.66
C THR A 149 4.57 -21.26 24.00
N HIS A 150 5.59 -20.83 24.77
CA HIS A 150 6.76 -20.15 24.18
C HIS A 150 7.42 -21.00 23.09
N GLU A 151 7.58 -22.31 23.32
CA GLU A 151 8.12 -23.24 22.32
C GLU A 151 7.31 -23.26 21.01
N GLN A 152 5.97 -23.19 21.09
CA GLN A 152 5.12 -23.11 19.90
C GLN A 152 5.30 -21.78 19.16
N VAL A 153 5.43 -20.67 19.90
CA VAL A 153 5.65 -19.34 19.32
C VAL A 153 7.05 -19.24 18.70
N GLU A 154 8.10 -19.73 19.38
CA GLU A 154 9.46 -19.79 18.85
C GLU A 154 9.54 -20.61 17.56
N ALA A 155 8.89 -21.78 17.54
CA ALA A 155 8.82 -22.60 16.33
C ALA A 155 8.10 -21.89 15.18
N ALA A 156 6.98 -21.21 15.46
CA ALA A 156 6.24 -20.45 14.46
C ALA A 156 7.08 -19.29 13.90
N VAL A 157 7.79 -18.54 14.76
CA VAL A 157 8.68 -17.46 14.35
C VAL A 157 9.82 -17.99 13.48
N ALA A 158 10.39 -19.15 13.84
CA ALA A 158 11.41 -19.80 13.03
C ALA A 158 10.87 -20.20 11.65
N THR A 159 9.65 -20.76 11.57
CA THR A 159 8.97 -21.07 10.30
C THR A 159 8.78 -19.81 9.44
N LEU A 160 8.26 -18.72 10.01
CA LEU A 160 8.10 -17.47 9.25
C LEU A 160 9.43 -16.92 8.76
N THR A 161 10.44 -16.90 9.62
CA THR A 161 11.78 -16.42 9.26
C THR A 161 12.38 -17.24 8.13
N ALA A 162 12.17 -18.56 8.14
CA ALA A 162 12.72 -19.46 7.14
C ALA A 162 12.01 -19.38 5.78
N HIS A 163 10.70 -19.15 5.76
CA HIS A 163 9.88 -19.33 4.55
C HIS A 163 9.26 -18.06 3.97
N ALA A 164 9.27 -16.92 4.67
CA ALA A 164 8.58 -15.71 4.21
C ALA A 164 9.00 -15.24 2.81
N ALA A 165 10.32 -15.16 2.55
CA ALA A 165 10.84 -14.77 1.24
C ALA A 165 10.50 -15.78 0.13
N GLU A 166 10.51 -17.09 0.45
CA GLU A 166 10.13 -18.14 -0.48
C GLU A 166 8.63 -18.08 -0.81
N ALA A 167 7.78 -17.83 0.20
CA ALA A 167 6.34 -17.63 0.01
C ALA A 167 6.05 -16.44 -0.92
N ASN A 168 6.74 -15.32 -0.73
CA ASN A 168 6.61 -14.17 -1.61
C ASN A 168 7.11 -14.47 -3.04
N ALA A 169 8.19 -15.25 -3.17
CA ALA A 169 8.72 -15.65 -4.47
C ALA A 169 7.79 -16.62 -5.23
N GLU A 170 7.11 -17.55 -4.54
CA GLU A 170 6.08 -18.42 -5.12
C GLU A 170 4.92 -17.60 -5.72
N LEU A 171 4.62 -16.43 -5.14
CA LEU A 171 3.57 -15.52 -5.57
C LEU A 171 4.00 -14.46 -6.59
N GLN A 172 5.27 -14.43 -7.00
CA GLN A 172 5.82 -13.42 -7.90
C GLN A 172 5.00 -13.19 -9.18
N PRO A 173 4.50 -14.21 -9.89
CA PRO A 173 3.66 -13.99 -11.08
C PRO A 173 2.35 -13.27 -10.77
N ALA A 174 1.75 -13.54 -9.59
CA ALA A 174 0.55 -12.85 -9.15
C ALA A 174 0.85 -11.39 -8.81
N TRP A 175 1.97 -11.11 -8.14
CA TRP A 175 2.40 -9.73 -7.84
C TRP A 175 2.58 -8.88 -9.09
N GLU A 176 3.22 -9.45 -10.12
CA GLU A 176 3.39 -8.79 -11.42
C GLU A 176 2.05 -8.50 -12.10
N HIS A 177 1.10 -9.45 -12.02
CA HIS A 177 -0.25 -9.24 -12.54
C HIS A 177 -0.99 -8.13 -11.79
N LEU A 178 -1.01 -8.19 -10.45
CA LEU A 178 -1.71 -7.23 -9.57
C LEU A 178 -1.21 -5.79 -9.75
N ALA A 179 0.08 -5.61 -10.03
CA ALA A 179 0.66 -4.29 -10.35
C ALA A 179 0.03 -3.66 -11.61
N SER A 180 -0.57 -4.46 -12.50
CA SER A 180 -1.17 -4.01 -13.76
C SER A 180 -2.71 -3.97 -13.77
N VAL A 181 -3.39 -4.57 -12.78
CA VAL A 181 -4.87 -4.67 -12.73
C VAL A 181 -5.54 -3.31 -12.53
N SER A 182 -6.56 -3.00 -13.34
CA SER A 182 -7.36 -1.78 -13.16
C SER A 182 -8.11 -1.84 -11.83
N ILE A 183 -7.85 -0.91 -10.91
CA ILE A 183 -8.48 -0.90 -9.57
C ILE A 183 -9.92 -0.35 -9.57
N ASP A 184 -10.35 0.24 -10.67
CA ASP A 184 -11.71 0.68 -10.95
C ASP A 184 -12.60 -0.41 -11.56
N ASP A 185 -12.01 -1.56 -11.93
CA ASP A 185 -12.74 -2.76 -12.38
C ASP A 185 -12.79 -3.78 -11.24
N ASP A 186 -13.89 -3.73 -10.47
CA ASP A 186 -14.13 -4.64 -9.34
C ASP A 186 -14.04 -6.11 -9.73
N ALA A 187 -14.45 -6.47 -10.96
CA ALA A 187 -14.40 -7.85 -11.43
C ALA A 187 -12.95 -8.28 -11.70
N ALA A 188 -12.15 -7.41 -12.32
CA ALA A 188 -10.72 -7.66 -12.53
C ALA A 188 -9.95 -7.76 -11.21
N VAL A 189 -10.23 -6.86 -10.25
CA VAL A 189 -9.64 -6.91 -8.90
C VAL A 189 -10.00 -8.21 -8.19
N THR A 190 -11.27 -8.62 -8.26
CA THR A 190 -11.74 -9.85 -7.60
C THR A 190 -11.07 -11.07 -8.21
N ALA A 191 -11.06 -11.19 -9.55
CA ALA A 191 -10.41 -12.30 -10.24
C ALA A 191 -8.91 -12.39 -9.91
N ALA A 192 -8.20 -11.25 -9.90
CA ALA A 192 -6.78 -11.23 -9.58
C ALA A 192 -6.47 -11.64 -8.13
N LEU A 193 -7.35 -11.32 -7.18
CA LEU A 193 -7.22 -11.75 -5.80
C LEU A 193 -7.56 -13.24 -5.61
N GLU A 194 -8.53 -13.76 -6.36
CA GLU A 194 -8.82 -15.20 -6.39
C GLU A 194 -7.64 -15.99 -6.97
N ASP A 195 -7.00 -15.47 -8.03
CA ASP A 195 -5.80 -16.07 -8.60
C ASP A 195 -4.61 -16.03 -7.62
N LEU A 196 -4.43 -14.92 -6.91
CA LEU A 196 -3.42 -14.78 -5.85
C LEU A 196 -3.65 -15.82 -4.75
N ASP A 197 -4.88 -15.96 -4.24
CA ASP A 197 -5.20 -16.95 -3.22
C ASP A 197 -4.98 -18.38 -3.74
N ALA A 198 -5.44 -18.69 -4.95
CA ALA A 198 -5.25 -20.01 -5.54
C ALA A 198 -3.75 -20.38 -5.65
N LEU A 199 -2.90 -19.42 -6.05
CA LEU A 199 -1.45 -19.61 -6.09
C LEU A 199 -0.86 -19.78 -4.68
N ALA A 200 -1.32 -18.98 -3.72
CA ALA A 200 -0.89 -19.06 -2.33
C ALA A 200 -1.19 -20.43 -1.70
N GLN A 201 -2.40 -20.95 -1.93
CA GLN A 201 -2.80 -22.28 -1.46
C GLN A 201 -2.10 -23.43 -2.19
N ALA A 202 -1.72 -23.23 -3.46
CA ALA A 202 -1.01 -24.24 -4.25
C ALA A 202 0.50 -24.32 -3.91
N GLY A 203 1.06 -23.23 -3.38
CA GLY A 203 2.44 -23.16 -2.89
C GLY A 203 2.68 -24.01 -1.65
N LYS A 204 3.94 -24.09 -1.20
CA LYS A 204 4.30 -24.81 0.04
C LYS A 204 4.70 -23.87 1.14
N ALA A 205 5.42 -22.79 0.81
CA ALA A 205 5.94 -21.87 1.80
C ALA A 205 4.81 -21.02 2.39
N TRP A 206 3.90 -20.53 1.55
CA TRP A 206 2.81 -19.66 2.02
C TRP A 206 1.88 -20.33 3.05
N PRO A 207 1.36 -21.56 2.84
CA PRO A 207 0.52 -22.21 3.85
C PRO A 207 1.26 -22.51 5.16
N ALA A 208 2.57 -22.79 5.09
CA ALA A 208 3.40 -22.98 6.28
C ALA A 208 3.56 -21.66 7.07
N CYS A 209 3.81 -20.55 6.38
CA CYS A 209 3.83 -19.22 6.98
C CYS A 209 2.47 -18.84 7.59
N GLN A 210 1.36 -19.11 6.89
CA GLN A 210 0.02 -18.82 7.39
C GLN A 210 -0.28 -19.57 8.69
N GLN A 211 0.06 -20.86 8.78
CA GLN A 211 -0.11 -21.65 10.01
C GLN A 211 0.74 -21.11 11.16
N ALA A 212 1.98 -20.70 10.87
CA ALA A 212 2.84 -20.06 11.87
C ALA A 212 2.26 -18.71 12.36
N LEU A 213 1.76 -17.87 11.45
CA LEU A 213 1.09 -16.61 11.81
C LEU A 213 -0.12 -16.85 12.72
N GLN A 214 -0.94 -17.87 12.46
CA GLN A 214 -2.08 -18.19 13.32
C GLN A 214 -1.65 -18.49 14.77
N VAL A 215 -0.53 -19.17 14.97
CA VAL A 215 0.03 -19.43 16.32
C VAL A 215 0.45 -18.12 16.97
N ILE A 216 1.12 -17.23 16.24
CA ILE A 216 1.61 -15.95 16.76
C ILE A 216 0.45 -15.00 17.09
N VAL A 217 -0.54 -14.88 16.21
CA VAL A 217 -1.74 -14.06 16.44
C VAL A 217 -2.52 -14.59 17.64
N ALA A 218 -2.63 -15.92 17.81
CA ALA A 218 -3.25 -16.50 18.99
C ALA A 218 -2.50 -16.15 20.28
N ALA A 219 -1.17 -16.06 20.23
CA ALA A 219 -0.34 -15.63 21.35
C ALA A 219 -0.54 -14.13 21.67
N GLN A 220 -0.57 -13.26 20.66
CA GLN A 220 -0.88 -11.83 20.84
C GLN A 220 -2.24 -11.62 21.49
N ARG A 221 -3.28 -12.29 20.97
CA ARG A 221 -4.63 -12.22 21.56
C ARG A 221 -4.67 -12.72 23.00
N ALA A 222 -3.79 -13.65 23.36
CA ALA A 222 -3.62 -14.10 24.73
C ALA A 222 -3.08 -13.03 25.66
N GLN A 223 -2.09 -12.27 25.24
CA GLN A 223 -1.56 -11.14 26.00
C GLN A 223 -2.57 -10.01 26.17
N GLU A 224 -3.36 -9.74 25.13
CA GLU A 224 -4.40 -8.70 25.14
C GLU A 224 -5.64 -9.11 25.97
N GLY A 225 -5.66 -10.32 26.54
CA GLY A 225 -6.81 -10.82 27.31
C GLY A 225 -8.02 -11.18 26.45
N LEU A 226 -7.84 -11.33 25.14
CA LEU A 226 -8.89 -11.62 24.15
C LEU A 226 -9.13 -13.12 23.94
N LEU A 227 -8.56 -14.00 24.77
CA LEU A 227 -8.77 -15.45 24.66
C LEU A 227 -10.26 -15.79 24.78
N GLY A 228 -10.79 -16.52 23.79
CA GLY A 228 -12.17 -17.00 23.79
C GLY A 228 -13.21 -15.99 23.31
N THR A 229 -12.79 -14.79 22.90
CA THR A 229 -13.61 -13.93 22.03
C THR A 229 -13.59 -14.49 20.60
N PRO A 230 -14.70 -14.45 19.85
CA PRO A 230 -14.70 -14.74 18.43
C PRO A 230 -13.63 -13.88 17.74
N GLU A 231 -12.96 -14.43 16.74
CA GLU A 231 -12.16 -13.63 15.82
C GLU A 231 -13.11 -12.72 15.04
N ASP A 232 -12.98 -11.40 15.20
CA ASP A 232 -13.32 -10.53 14.08
C ASP A 232 -12.24 -10.80 13.04
N GLN A 233 -12.47 -11.80 12.19
CA GLN A 233 -11.59 -12.04 11.05
C GLN A 233 -11.48 -10.71 10.30
N PRO A 234 -10.28 -10.20 9.98
CA PRO A 234 -10.19 -9.29 8.84
C PRO A 234 -10.75 -10.08 7.65
N SER A 235 -11.86 -9.61 7.08
CA SER A 235 -12.51 -10.22 5.92
C SER A 235 -11.53 -10.26 4.73
N GLY A 236 -10.71 -11.30 4.66
CA GLY A 236 -9.76 -11.57 3.60
C GLY A 236 -10.22 -12.65 2.60
N SER A 237 -11.40 -13.23 2.79
CA SER A 237 -11.99 -14.19 1.83
C SER A 237 -13.33 -13.65 1.33
N PRO A 238 -13.47 -13.26 0.05
CA PRO A 238 -14.75 -12.89 -0.51
C PRO A 238 -15.52 -14.16 -0.89
N THR A 239 -16.06 -14.89 0.07
CA THR A 239 -17.10 -15.89 -0.25
C THR A 239 -18.46 -15.23 -0.25
N GLY A 240 -18.75 -14.52 -1.35
CA GLY A 240 -20.04 -13.87 -1.58
C GLY A 240 -20.53 -14.14 -3.00
N SER A 241 -21.00 -15.36 -3.28
CA SER A 241 -21.78 -15.62 -4.50
C SER A 241 -23.16 -14.97 -4.38
N PRO A 242 -23.57 -14.05 -5.27
CA PRO A 242 -24.95 -13.60 -5.32
C PRO A 242 -25.80 -14.66 -6.03
N THR A 243 -26.54 -15.46 -5.26
CA THR A 243 -27.62 -16.29 -5.81
C THR A 243 -28.83 -15.39 -6.05
N GLY A 244 -28.87 -14.73 -7.21
CA GLY A 244 -30.03 -14.00 -7.70
C GLY A 244 -30.56 -14.65 -8.96
N THR A 245 -31.62 -15.46 -8.85
CA THR A 245 -32.38 -15.96 -10.01
C THR A 245 -33.47 -14.96 -10.35
N PRO A 246 -33.50 -14.32 -11.54
CA PRO A 246 -34.68 -13.63 -12.00
C PRO A 246 -35.49 -14.59 -12.88
N THR A 247 -36.68 -14.99 -12.44
CA THR A 247 -37.67 -15.56 -13.35
C THR A 247 -39.06 -15.10 -12.93
N GLY A 248 -39.46 -13.95 -13.47
CA GLY A 248 -40.83 -13.45 -13.43
C GLY A 248 -41.21 -12.99 -14.84
N THR A 249 -41.95 -13.84 -15.55
CA THR A 249 -42.46 -13.66 -16.91
C THR A 249 -43.50 -12.52 -16.96
N PRO A 250 -43.56 -11.71 -18.04
CA PRO A 250 -44.68 -10.79 -18.24
C PRO A 250 -45.89 -11.57 -18.78
N THR A 251 -47.04 -11.41 -18.11
CA THR A 251 -48.33 -11.86 -18.62
C THR A 251 -48.85 -10.86 -19.65
N SER A 252 -49.26 -11.37 -20.81
CA SER A 252 -50.06 -10.66 -21.81
C SER A 252 -51.48 -10.36 -21.32
#